data_AF-A0A966M2R1-F1
#
_entry.id   AF-A0A966M2R1-F1
#
_cell.length_a   1.000
_cell.length_b   1.000
_cell.length_c   1.000
_cell.angle_alpha   90.00
_cell.angle_beta   90.00
_cell.angle_gamma   90.00
#
_symmetry.space_group_name_H-M   'P 1'
#
loop_
_entity.id
_entity.type
_entity.pdbx_description
1 polymer ?
#
loop_
_entity_poly.entity_id
_entity_poly.type
_entity_poly.pdbx_seq_one_letter_code
_entity_poly.pdbx_strand_id
1 'polypeptide(L)'
;MKIKKYIISLCLVISVSVAANVKPGEETGEFHYFNVTNPAGFIEAIDEHYESDCAKKWQSESGAEVVVMGVLGSVHTHFIYVGYKNNDTIS
;
A
#
# COMPACT_ATOMS: atom_id res chain seq x y z
N MET A 1 55.14 11.96 34.93
CA MET A 1 54.07 12.83 34.40
C MET A 1 53.60 12.23 33.07
N LYS A 2 52.45 11.53 33.08
CA LYS A 2 51.98 10.67 31.97
C LYS A 2 51.29 11.50 30.88
N ILE A 3 52.03 11.93 29.87
CA ILE A 3 51.51 12.49 28.62
C ILE A 3 50.97 11.34 27.76
N LYS A 4 49.86 10.71 28.15
CA LYS A 4 49.14 9.70 27.36
C LYS A 4 47.68 9.60 27.81
N LYS A 5 46.91 10.69 27.73
CA LYS A 5 45.46 10.63 27.99
C LYS A 5 44.60 11.52 27.09
N TYR A 6 45.21 12.16 26.11
CA TYR A 6 44.49 12.99 25.14
C TYR A 6 44.81 12.51 23.71
N ILE A 7 44.69 11.21 23.47
CA ILE A 7 44.15 10.77 22.18
C ILE A 7 42.68 11.17 22.28
N ILE A 8 42.41 12.45 22.07
CA ILE A 8 41.08 12.97 21.78
C ILE A 8 40.77 12.36 20.42
N SER A 9 40.33 11.10 20.45
CA SER A 9 39.71 10.44 19.32
C SER A 9 38.39 11.15 19.14
N LEU A 10 38.45 12.25 18.38
CA LEU A 10 37.31 12.95 17.83
C LEU A 10 36.67 11.97 16.84
N CYS A 11 35.89 11.03 17.36
CA CYS A 11 34.95 10.25 16.56
C CYS A 11 33.87 11.22 16.11
N LEU A 12 34.15 11.91 15.01
CA LEU A 12 33.18 12.68 14.25
C LEU A 12 32.15 11.67 13.74
N VAL A 13 31.03 11.54 14.45
CA VAL A 13 29.89 10.75 13.98
C VAL A 13 29.26 11.58 12.87
N ILE A 14 29.71 11.35 11.63
CA ILE A 14 29.07 11.94 10.45
C ILE A 14 27.73 11.21 10.30
N SER A 15 26.70 11.75 10.93
CA SER A 15 25.32 11.36 10.67
C SER A 15 24.99 11.85 9.26
N VAL A 16 25.17 10.99 8.26
CA VAL A 16 24.61 11.23 6.92
C VAL A 16 23.10 11.08 7.05
N SER A 17 22.39 12.19 7.23
CA SER A 17 20.96 12.24 6.98
C SER A 17 20.76 12.19 5.47
N VAL A 18 20.54 10.99 4.93
CA VAL A 18 20.00 10.85 3.59
C VAL A 18 18.59 11.42 3.66
N ALA A 19 18.41 12.66 3.22
CA ALA A 19 17.09 13.21 2.95
C ALA A 19 16.56 12.47 1.71
N ALA A 20 16.04 11.25 1.92
CA ALA A 20 15.24 10.59 0.93
C ALA A 20 13.98 11.45 0.76
N ASN A 21 13.95 12.25 -0.31
CA ASN A 21 12.75 12.89 -0.76
C ASN A 21 11.82 11.77 -1.26
N VAL A 22 11.09 11.15 -0.34
CA VAL A 22 10.00 10.23 -0.68
C VAL A 22 8.97 11.07 -1.40
N LYS A 23 9.03 11.04 -2.74
CA LYS A 23 7.95 11.57 -3.56
C LYS A 23 6.78 10.60 -3.39
N PRO A 24 5.55 11.09 -3.18
CA PRO A 24 4.37 10.24 -3.32
C PRO A 24 4.45 9.55 -4.69
N GLY A 25 4.15 8.26 -4.75
CA GLY A 25 3.99 7.59 -6.04
C GLY A 25 2.88 8.27 -6.85
N GLU A 26 2.93 8.12 -8.18
CA GLU A 26 1.86 8.59 -9.08
C GLU A 26 0.66 7.62 -9.12
N GLU A 27 0.64 6.67 -8.20
CA GLU A 27 -0.40 5.64 -8.06
C GLU A 27 -1.51 6.17 -7.14
N THR A 28 -2.76 6.07 -7.60
CA THR A 28 -3.92 6.27 -6.73
C THR A 28 -4.53 4.93 -6.36
N GLY A 29 -4.92 4.81 -5.10
CA GLY A 29 -5.63 3.68 -4.57
C GLY A 29 -6.99 4.07 -4.01
N GLU A 30 -8.03 3.34 -4.39
CA GLU A 30 -9.34 3.38 -3.75
C GLU A 30 -9.47 2.26 -2.73
N PHE A 31 -10.07 2.55 -1.59
CA PHE A 31 -10.32 1.59 -0.51
C PHE A 31 -11.81 1.51 -0.23
N HIS A 32 -12.39 0.33 -0.42
CA HIS A 32 -13.80 0.06 -0.11
C HIS A 32 -13.87 -0.87 1.10
N TYR A 33 -14.43 -0.39 2.20
CA TYR A 33 -14.46 -1.12 3.47
C TYR A 33 -15.81 -1.81 3.69
N PHE A 34 -15.77 -3.04 4.23
CA PHE A 34 -16.95 -3.87 4.43
C PHE A 34 -16.98 -4.54 5.82
N ASN A 35 -18.19 -4.63 6.37
CA ASN A 35 -18.52 -5.44 7.54
C ASN A 35 -19.22 -6.71 7.05
N VAL A 36 -18.42 -7.73 6.77
CA VAL A 36 -18.85 -8.96 6.12
C VAL A 36 -19.22 -9.98 7.20
N THR A 37 -20.46 -10.46 7.16
CA THR A 37 -20.98 -11.48 8.08
C THR A 37 -20.85 -12.91 7.54
N ASN A 38 -20.74 -13.07 6.22
CA ASN A 38 -20.44 -14.33 5.54
C ASN A 38 -19.18 -14.17 4.67
N PRO A 39 -17.97 -14.39 5.24
CA PRO A 39 -16.72 -14.20 4.50
C PRO A 39 -16.60 -15.10 3.27
N ALA A 40 -17.04 -16.35 3.34
CA ALA A 40 -16.96 -17.28 2.21
C ALA A 40 -17.79 -16.80 1.01
N GLY A 41 -19.04 -16.43 1.25
CA GLY A 41 -19.90 -15.90 0.18
C GLY A 41 -19.46 -14.54 -0.34
N PHE A 42 -18.80 -13.72 0.48
CA PHE A 42 -18.21 -12.47 0.01
C PHE A 42 -17.06 -12.72 -0.95
N ILE A 43 -16.13 -13.62 -0.62
CA ILE A 43 -15.02 -13.98 -1.53
C ILE A 43 -15.57 -14.61 -2.81
N GLU A 44 -16.52 -15.54 -2.71
CA GLU A 44 -17.17 -16.16 -3.88
C GLU A 44 -17.80 -15.13 -4.82
N ALA A 45 -18.52 -14.14 -4.29
CA ALA A 45 -19.12 -13.08 -5.09
C ALA A 45 -18.08 -12.16 -5.75
N ILE A 46 -16.94 -11.91 -5.09
CA ILE A 46 -15.85 -11.15 -5.70
C ILE A 46 -15.18 -11.96 -6.80
N ASP A 47 -14.93 -13.25 -6.58
CA ASP A 47 -14.35 -14.13 -7.60
C ASP A 47 -15.26 -14.22 -8.83
N GLU A 48 -16.58 -14.41 -8.65
CA GLU A 48 -17.57 -14.41 -9.73
C GLU A 48 -17.56 -13.08 -10.51
N HIS A 49 -17.51 -11.95 -9.80
CA HIS A 49 -17.39 -10.64 -10.43
C HIS A 49 -16.08 -10.54 -11.23
N TYR A 50 -14.96 -10.98 -10.68
CA TYR A 50 -13.63 -10.88 -11.28
C TYR A 50 -13.51 -11.73 -12.56
N GLU A 51 -14.23 -12.85 -12.63
CA GLU A 51 -14.31 -13.69 -13.81
C GLU A 51 -15.22 -13.12 -14.91
N SER A 52 -16.08 -12.15 -14.58
CA SER A 52 -17.02 -11.56 -15.54
C SER A 52 -16.34 -10.75 -16.65
N ASP A 53 -16.96 -10.73 -17.83
CA ASP A 53 -16.48 -9.92 -18.96
C ASP A 53 -16.49 -8.43 -18.65
N CYS A 54 -17.41 -7.98 -17.80
CA CYS A 54 -17.48 -6.59 -17.35
C CYS A 54 -16.23 -6.21 -16.56
N ALA A 55 -15.83 -7.02 -15.57
CA ALA A 55 -14.65 -6.76 -14.76
C ALA A 55 -13.36 -6.79 -15.60
N LYS A 56 -13.22 -7.79 -16.47
CA LYS A 56 -12.07 -7.90 -17.39
C LYS A 56 -11.96 -6.68 -18.32
N LYS A 57 -13.09 -6.26 -18.89
CA LYS A 57 -13.14 -5.07 -19.75
C LYS A 57 -12.76 -3.82 -18.95
N TRP A 58 -13.38 -3.61 -17.79
CA TRP A 58 -13.09 -2.47 -16.93
C TRP A 58 -11.61 -2.41 -16.53
N GLN A 59 -10.99 -3.52 -16.13
CA GLN A 59 -9.56 -3.57 -15.80
C GLN A 59 -8.67 -3.27 -17.01
N SER A 60 -9.02 -3.80 -18.19
CA SER A 60 -8.27 -3.52 -19.41
C SER A 60 -8.35 -2.05 -19.83
N GLU A 61 -9.48 -1.39 -19.60
CA GLU A 61 -9.69 0.01 -19.98
C GLU A 61 -9.11 0.99 -18.95
N SER A 62 -9.19 0.66 -17.67
CA SER A 62 -8.74 1.52 -16.56
C SER A 62 -7.32 1.22 -16.07
N GLY A 63 -6.76 0.06 -16.39
CA GLY A 63 -5.52 -0.41 -15.78
C GLY A 63 -5.65 -0.72 -14.29
N ALA A 64 -6.88 -0.93 -13.79
CA ALA A 64 -7.15 -1.23 -12.39
C ALA A 64 -6.54 -2.58 -11.97
N GLU A 65 -5.90 -2.59 -10.82
CA GLU A 65 -5.44 -3.79 -10.13
C GLU A 65 -6.21 -3.92 -8.79
N VAL A 66 -6.87 -5.05 -8.58
CA VAL A 66 -7.75 -5.23 -7.42
C VAL A 66 -7.17 -6.25 -6.44
N VAL A 67 -7.23 -5.92 -5.15
CA VAL A 67 -6.85 -6.83 -4.06
C VAL A 67 -7.97 -6.87 -3.02
N VAL A 68 -8.34 -8.06 -2.59
CA VAL A 68 -9.26 -8.27 -1.47
C VAL A 68 -8.48 -8.68 -0.23
N MET A 69 -8.74 -8.04 0.91
CA MET A 69 -8.05 -8.33 2.16
C MET A 69 -9.01 -8.40 3.33
N GLY A 70 -8.75 -9.35 4.24
CA GLY A 70 -9.30 -9.33 5.59
C GLY A 70 -8.51 -8.38 6.49
N VAL A 71 -9.20 -7.75 7.45
CA VAL A 71 -8.61 -6.80 8.41
C VAL A 71 -8.87 -7.26 9.83
N LEU A 72 -7.81 -7.29 10.63
CA LEU A 72 -7.88 -7.54 12.07
C LEU A 72 -7.65 -6.23 12.84
N GLY A 73 -8.32 -6.07 13.97
CA GLY A 73 -8.18 -4.88 14.83
C GLY A 73 -8.81 -3.60 14.28
N SER A 74 -9.64 -3.70 13.24
CA SER A 74 -10.42 -2.59 12.68
C SER A 74 -11.90 -2.72 13.04
N VAL A 75 -12.64 -1.61 12.92
CA VAL A 75 -14.12 -1.62 12.96
C VAL A 75 -14.72 -2.28 11.71
N HIS A 76 -13.91 -2.46 10.68
CA HIS A 76 -14.23 -3.19 9.46
C HIS A 76 -13.53 -4.53 9.40
N THR A 77 -14.15 -5.48 8.70
CA THR A 77 -13.66 -6.86 8.61
C THR A 77 -12.86 -7.14 7.34
N HIS A 78 -13.18 -6.44 6.25
CA HIS A 78 -12.56 -6.61 4.94
C HIS A 78 -12.44 -5.27 4.24
N PHE A 79 -11.50 -5.16 3.31
CA PHE A 79 -11.53 -4.12 2.30
C PHE A 79 -11.17 -4.67 0.92
N ILE A 80 -11.61 -3.94 -0.09
CA ILE A 80 -11.17 -4.07 -1.47
C ILE A 80 -10.29 -2.85 -1.77
N TYR A 81 -9.07 -3.10 -2.21
CA TYR A 81 -8.19 -2.10 -2.77
C TYR A 81 -8.28 -2.14 -4.28
N VAL A 82 -8.43 -0.98 -4.89
CA VAL A 82 -8.33 -0.80 -6.35
C VAL A 82 -7.22 0.20 -6.62
N GLY A 83 -6.11 -0.28 -7.19
CA GLY A 83 -4.96 0.54 -7.56
C GLY A 83 -4.96 0.89 -9.03
N TYR A 84 -4.58 2.12 -9.36
CA TYR A 84 -4.40 2.59 -10.73
C TYR A 84 -2.98 3.12 -10.89
N LYS A 85 -2.35 2.80 -12.03
CA LYS A 85 -0.97 3.20 -12.32
C LYS A 85 -0.80 4.71 -12.54
N ASN A 86 -1.88 5.40 -12.94
CA ASN A 86 -1.88 6.84 -13.21
C ASN A 86 -3.10 7.49 -12.57
N ASN A 87 -2.92 8.69 -11.98
CA ASN A 87 -4.00 9.44 -11.31
C ASN A 87 -5.11 9.93 -12.25
N ASP A 88 -4.85 10.01 -13.56
CA ASP A 88 -5.80 10.54 -14.55
C ASP A 88 -6.96 9.58 -14.85
N THR A 89 -6.94 8.35 -14.32
CA THR A 89 -7.94 7.32 -14.64
C THR A 89 -9.16 7.36 -13.71
N ILE A 90 -9.18 8.26 -12.73
CA ILE A 90 -10.24 8.40 -11.70
C ILE A 90 -11.13 9.64 -11.97
N SER A 91 -10.94 10.34 -13.09
CA SER A 91 -11.73 11.52 -13.47
C SER A 91 -13.00 11.19 -14.25
#